data_AF-A0A7W5J1G1-F1
#
_entry.id   AF-A0A7W5J1G1-F1
#
_cell.length_a   1.000
_cell.length_b   1.000
_cell.length_c   1.000
_cell.angle_alpha   90.00
_cell.angle_beta   90.00
_cell.angle_gamma   90.00
#
_symmetry.space_group_name_H-M   'P 1'
#
loop_
_entity.id
_entity.type
_entity.pdbx_description
1 polymer ?
#
loop_
_entity_poly.entity_id
_entity_poly.type
_entity_poly.pdbx_seq_one_letter_code
_entity_poly.pdbx_strand_id
1 'polypeptide(L)'
;MSAYPVAPPSIARLGALDPDLQAMVESAVQGGTPLMLLHVDIDHFRSINENMGADVGDQALLLLGQHLSTQLGPDAGVWRQGSDEFIVAMPRLPQVPSPDAFGAFVRDQVELPMAVLPYTLFLTATVGMALCPEDATTVTGLLQCAETAVGQAKHEGLNLVRRYARDAAISIRSDSIIARQIVNAIDNNEFRLHYQPQINAHDGRVVGMEALLRWHSPALGVLVPERFMHVAEKLGVIVQIGDWVLREAFRQARVWRDWGFDDFEIAINVSTLQLLRPNFVMEVLEAMQVAGIPAQMVVLEVRQNALAKDTHLVHRTLASLHREGVRLTLDDFGMGDSNLDSLVRFAVDKIKIDRSFVKGVPASNREVAITCAIIAMGHQLGMKVIAHGVETDIQLGFLRRNHCDMFQGHLFGEPMSAEDAGAVLRRRYLRADAFAATKPDRTLLLLDDEENILRSLVRLFRRDGYRILAASSVNDAFELLATNDVQVILSDQRMSDMSGTEFLGRVRVLYPDTVRLVLSGYTDLATVTEAINRGEIYRFLTKPWNDDDLREHIRQAFTAYENQPHHRVVG
;
A
#
# COMPACT_ATOMS: atom_id res chain seq x y z
N MET A 1 49.05 23.67 -37.85
CA MET A 1 48.79 24.35 -36.56
C MET A 1 47.50 23.77 -36.01
N SER A 2 47.62 22.87 -35.02
CA SER A 2 46.48 22.23 -34.38
C SER A 2 45.80 23.24 -33.47
N ALA A 3 44.60 23.68 -33.84
CA ALA A 3 43.76 24.50 -32.98
C ALA A 3 43.22 23.60 -31.87
N TYR A 4 43.81 23.71 -30.68
CA TYR A 4 43.18 23.18 -29.47
C TYR A 4 41.81 23.85 -29.32
N PRO A 5 40.71 23.09 -29.13
CA PRO A 5 39.44 23.70 -28.79
C PRO A 5 39.61 24.40 -27.44
N VAL A 6 39.28 25.69 -27.44
CA VAL A 6 39.18 26.51 -26.22
C VAL A 6 38.29 25.77 -25.22
N ALA A 7 38.78 25.59 -23.99
CA ALA A 7 38.00 24.96 -22.93
C ALA A 7 36.65 25.69 -22.80
N PRO A 8 35.51 24.99 -22.90
CA PRO A 8 34.21 25.63 -22.81
C PRO A 8 34.05 26.24 -21.40
N PRO A 9 33.30 27.35 -21.26
CA PRO A 9 33.19 28.05 -19.98
C PRO A 9 32.63 27.10 -18.91
N SER A 10 33.37 27.00 -17.80
CA SER A 10 32.91 26.29 -16.61
C SER A 10 31.75 27.08 -15.99
N ILE A 11 30.69 26.38 -15.62
CA ILE A 11 29.58 26.97 -14.88
C ILE A 11 30.10 27.56 -13.58
N ALA A 12 29.56 28.72 -13.21
CA ALA A 12 29.91 29.39 -11.97
C ALA A 12 29.65 28.44 -10.78
N ARG A 13 30.64 28.32 -9.88
CA ARG A 13 30.40 27.69 -8.59
C ARG A 13 29.64 28.68 -7.72
N LEU A 14 28.58 28.23 -7.05
CA LEU A 14 27.87 29.05 -6.09
C LEU A 14 28.79 29.29 -4.89
N GLY A 15 29.40 30.46 -4.81
CA GLY A 15 30.13 30.91 -3.63
C GLY A 15 29.19 31.22 -2.47
N ALA A 16 29.74 31.67 -1.34
CA ALA A 16 28.95 31.89 -0.13
C ALA A 16 27.76 32.88 -0.31
N LEU A 17 27.80 33.77 -1.30
CA LEU A 17 26.72 34.68 -1.70
C LEU A 17 26.99 35.15 -3.15
N ASP A 18 26.47 34.45 -4.15
CA ASP A 18 26.62 34.87 -5.55
C ASP A 18 25.84 36.18 -5.81
N PRO A 19 26.49 37.23 -6.35
CA PRO A 19 25.88 38.55 -6.49
C PRO A 19 24.68 38.57 -7.45
N ASP A 20 24.65 37.68 -8.45
CA ASP A 20 23.54 37.61 -9.40
C ASP A 20 22.31 36.99 -8.73
N LEU A 21 22.50 35.89 -7.97
CA LEU A 21 21.42 35.29 -7.19
C LEU A 21 20.88 36.26 -6.12
N GLN A 22 21.78 37.01 -5.47
CA GLN A 22 21.38 38.00 -4.48
C GLN A 22 20.55 39.13 -5.10
N ALA A 23 20.96 39.66 -6.26
CA ALA A 23 20.21 40.69 -6.98
C ALA A 23 18.81 40.19 -7.41
N MET A 24 18.70 38.93 -7.85
CA MET A 24 17.41 38.31 -8.21
C MET A 24 16.45 38.22 -7.01
N VAL A 25 16.95 37.80 -5.84
CA VAL A 25 16.15 37.69 -4.61
C VAL A 25 15.74 39.07 -4.10
N GLU A 26 16.67 40.03 -4.06
CA GLU A 26 16.37 41.41 -3.64
C GLU A 26 15.30 42.06 -4.52
N SER A 27 15.37 41.86 -5.84
CA SER A 27 14.37 42.33 -6.78
C SER A 27 12.99 41.74 -6.50
N ALA A 28 12.91 40.42 -6.29
CA ALA A 28 11.64 39.74 -5.98
C ALA A 28 11.03 40.23 -4.65
N VAL A 29 11.85 40.47 -3.62
CA VAL A 29 11.39 40.95 -2.31
C VAL A 29 10.91 42.42 -2.37
N GLN A 30 11.51 43.26 -3.20
CA GLN A 30 11.14 44.66 -3.37
C GLN A 30 9.90 44.87 -4.26
N GLY A 31 9.15 43.81 -4.56
CA GLY A 31 7.93 43.86 -5.37
C GLY A 31 8.16 43.69 -6.87
N GLY A 32 9.36 43.24 -7.27
CA GLY A 32 9.65 42.77 -8.63
C GLY A 32 9.02 41.41 -8.93
N THR A 33 9.48 40.76 -10.00
CA THR A 33 8.99 39.44 -10.41
C THR A 33 9.33 38.38 -9.36
N PRO A 34 8.37 37.56 -8.90
CA PRO A 34 8.65 36.44 -7.99
C PRO A 34 9.70 35.49 -8.57
N LEU A 35 10.47 34.83 -7.72
CA LEU A 35 11.55 33.92 -8.12
C LEU A 35 11.23 32.49 -7.68
N MET A 36 11.57 31.50 -8.49
CA MET A 36 11.66 30.11 -8.04
C MET A 36 13.11 29.66 -7.99
N LEU A 37 13.49 28.95 -6.93
CA LEU A 37 14.82 28.37 -6.75
C LEU A 37 14.70 26.86 -6.62
N LEU A 38 15.49 26.13 -7.40
CA LEU A 38 15.55 24.68 -7.43
C LEU A 38 16.93 24.23 -7.00
N HIS A 39 16.96 23.21 -6.14
CA HIS A 39 18.15 22.44 -5.79
C HIS A 39 18.03 21.09 -6.47
N VAL A 40 18.96 20.81 -7.38
CA VAL A 40 19.03 19.59 -8.18
C VAL A 40 20.19 18.75 -7.65
N ASP A 41 19.88 17.56 -7.17
CA ASP A 41 20.85 16.60 -6.63
C ASP A 41 20.83 15.34 -7.50
N ILE A 42 21.98 14.99 -8.08
CA ILE A 42 22.07 13.85 -9.00
C ILE A 42 22.09 12.54 -8.21
N ASP A 43 21.11 11.68 -8.49
CA ASP A 43 20.95 10.45 -7.75
C ASP A 43 22.07 9.45 -8.08
N HIS A 44 22.56 8.75 -7.05
CA HIS A 44 23.58 7.71 -7.17
C HIS A 44 24.87 8.13 -7.87
N PHE A 45 25.20 9.43 -7.95
CA PHE A 45 26.36 9.92 -8.68
C PHE A 45 27.69 9.34 -8.20
N ARG A 46 27.80 9.01 -6.91
CA ARG A 46 28.95 8.29 -6.34
C ARG A 46 29.24 6.97 -7.09
N SER A 47 28.21 6.23 -7.49
CA SER A 47 28.36 4.97 -8.21
C SER A 47 28.99 5.17 -9.59
N ILE A 48 28.77 6.32 -10.22
CA ILE A 48 29.41 6.67 -11.50
C ILE A 48 30.90 6.88 -11.28
N ASN A 49 31.27 7.66 -10.25
CA ASN A 49 32.67 7.86 -9.90
C ASN A 49 33.39 6.55 -9.54
N GLU A 50 32.73 5.67 -8.79
CA GLU A 50 33.30 4.39 -8.38
C GLU A 50 33.45 3.39 -9.54
N ASN A 51 32.47 3.33 -10.45
CA ASN A 51 32.46 2.34 -11.54
C ASN A 51 33.17 2.82 -12.82
N MET A 52 33.17 4.12 -13.11
CA MET A 52 33.62 4.68 -14.38
C MET A 52 34.78 5.67 -14.23
N GLY A 53 35.16 5.99 -12.99
CA GLY A 53 36.26 6.90 -12.67
C GLY A 53 35.82 8.36 -12.50
N ALA A 54 36.55 9.09 -11.67
CA ALA A 54 36.26 10.49 -11.35
C ALA A 54 36.29 11.41 -12.58
N ASP A 55 37.14 11.14 -13.56
CA ASP A 55 37.24 11.94 -14.80
C ASP A 55 35.94 11.89 -15.63
N VAL A 56 35.29 10.71 -15.69
CA VAL A 56 33.99 10.54 -16.36
C VAL A 56 32.90 11.29 -15.62
N GLY A 57 32.91 11.23 -14.29
CA GLY A 57 31.99 12.00 -13.44
C GLY A 57 32.16 13.51 -13.65
N ASP A 58 33.38 14.02 -13.58
CA ASP A 58 33.64 15.45 -13.78
C ASP A 58 33.23 15.94 -15.17
N GLN A 59 33.43 15.13 -16.21
CA GLN A 59 32.96 15.43 -17.55
C GLN A 59 31.43 15.41 -17.64
N ALA A 60 30.76 14.46 -16.98
CA ALA A 60 29.30 14.39 -16.93
C ALA A 60 28.71 15.65 -16.29
N LEU A 61 29.29 16.13 -15.18
CA LEU A 61 28.83 17.34 -14.49
C LEU A 61 29.04 18.59 -15.31
N LEU A 62 30.17 18.68 -16.03
CA LEU A 62 30.44 19.80 -16.94
C LEU A 62 29.38 19.87 -18.05
N LEU A 63 29.10 18.74 -18.70
CA LEU A 63 28.13 18.66 -19.79
C LEU A 63 26.70 18.88 -19.28
N LEU A 64 26.36 18.33 -18.12
CA LEU A 64 25.01 18.48 -17.55
C LEU A 64 24.68 19.94 -17.34
N GLY A 65 25.55 20.66 -16.66
CA GLY A 65 25.20 22.03 -16.35
C GLY A 65 25.27 22.94 -17.59
N GLN A 66 26.10 22.63 -18.60
CA GLN A 66 26.06 23.33 -19.90
C GLN A 66 24.72 23.11 -20.59
N HIS A 67 24.23 21.86 -20.55
CA HIS A 67 22.93 21.49 -21.06
C HIS A 67 21.81 22.26 -20.35
N LEU A 68 21.81 22.28 -19.02
CA LEU A 68 20.83 23.04 -18.22
C LEU A 68 20.88 24.54 -18.53
N SER A 69 22.07 25.16 -18.56
CA SER A 69 22.19 26.59 -18.91
C SER A 69 21.66 26.91 -20.32
N THR A 70 21.87 26.00 -21.27
CA THR A 70 21.40 26.19 -22.66
C THR A 70 19.88 26.06 -22.76
N GLN A 71 19.29 25.07 -22.08
CA GLN A 71 17.85 24.79 -22.15
C GLN A 71 17.01 25.82 -21.38
N LEU A 72 17.53 26.34 -20.27
CA LEU A 72 16.80 27.28 -19.42
C LEU A 72 16.90 28.73 -19.91
N GLY A 73 17.88 29.02 -20.77
CA GLY A 73 18.04 30.34 -21.39
C GLY A 73 18.64 31.40 -20.47
N PRO A 74 18.75 32.65 -20.94
CA PRO A 74 19.51 33.71 -20.26
C PRO A 74 18.82 34.28 -19.01
N ASP A 75 17.51 34.07 -18.87
CA ASP A 75 16.75 34.54 -17.71
C ASP A 75 16.96 33.66 -16.47
N ALA A 76 17.49 32.45 -16.66
CA ALA A 76 17.77 31.50 -15.60
C ALA A 76 19.24 31.58 -15.15
N GLY A 77 19.44 31.61 -13.84
CA GLY A 77 20.76 31.41 -13.24
C GLY A 77 20.98 29.92 -12.95
N VAL A 78 22.13 29.37 -13.37
CA VAL A 78 22.53 27.98 -13.08
C VAL A 78 23.91 28.00 -12.46
N TRP A 79 24.03 27.41 -11.26
CA TRP A 79 25.29 27.33 -10.53
C TRP A 79 25.53 25.90 -10.04
N ARG A 80 26.81 25.55 -9.85
CA ARG A 80 27.21 24.31 -9.17
C ARG A 80 27.50 24.61 -7.70
N GLN A 81 26.76 24.01 -6.76
CA GLN A 81 26.93 24.25 -5.32
C GLN A 81 27.87 23.23 -4.67
N GLY A 82 27.68 21.94 -4.97
CA GLY A 82 28.40 20.83 -4.35
C GLY A 82 29.16 19.96 -5.36
N SER A 83 29.48 18.72 -4.95
CA SER A 83 30.11 17.73 -5.84
C SER A 83 29.21 17.39 -7.02
N ASP A 84 27.94 17.11 -6.75
CA ASP A 84 26.92 16.53 -7.61
C ASP A 84 25.59 17.30 -7.52
N GLU A 85 25.67 18.55 -7.08
CA GLU A 85 24.52 19.40 -6.81
C GLU A 85 24.56 20.70 -7.63
N PHE A 86 23.41 21.04 -8.20
CA PHE A 86 23.17 22.28 -8.95
C PHE A 86 22.07 23.12 -8.32
N ILE A 87 22.21 24.44 -8.45
CA ILE A 87 21.19 25.40 -8.09
C ILE A 87 20.72 26.10 -9.36
N VAL A 88 19.40 26.16 -9.52
CA VAL A 88 18.75 26.84 -10.63
C VAL A 88 17.81 27.91 -10.06
N ALA A 89 17.95 29.15 -10.50
CA ALA A 89 17.03 30.24 -10.14
C ALA A 89 16.35 30.78 -11.39
N MET A 90 15.02 30.87 -11.38
CA MET A 90 14.22 31.31 -12.53
C MET A 90 13.18 32.35 -12.11
N PRO A 91 13.17 33.56 -12.71
CA PRO A 91 12.09 34.52 -12.52
C PRO A 91 10.77 33.97 -13.06
N ARG A 92 9.69 34.09 -12.29
CA ARG A 92 8.33 33.63 -12.66
C ARG A 92 7.64 34.60 -13.62
N LEU A 93 8.18 34.72 -14.81
CA LEU A 93 7.58 35.51 -15.88
C LEU A 93 6.33 34.79 -16.43
N PRO A 94 5.35 35.49 -17.04
CA PRO A 94 4.09 34.90 -17.50
C PRO A 94 4.24 33.72 -18.48
N GLN A 95 5.33 33.68 -19.24
CA GLN A 95 5.66 32.62 -20.20
C GLN A 95 6.32 31.39 -19.58
N VAL A 96 6.77 31.48 -18.32
CA VAL A 96 7.39 30.36 -17.62
C VAL A 96 6.29 29.43 -17.11
N PRO A 97 6.44 28.09 -17.24
CA PRO A 97 5.48 27.14 -16.70
C PRO A 97 5.22 27.32 -15.20
N SER A 98 4.17 26.69 -14.70
CA SER A 98 3.94 26.64 -13.25
C SER A 98 5.16 26.04 -12.53
N PRO A 99 5.41 26.39 -11.26
CA PRO A 99 6.56 25.88 -10.52
C PRO A 99 6.72 24.35 -10.62
N ASP A 100 5.64 23.59 -10.40
CA ASP A 100 5.68 22.13 -10.49
C ASP A 100 6.05 21.62 -11.90
N ALA A 101 5.50 22.25 -12.95
CA ALA A 101 5.81 21.90 -14.34
C ALA A 101 7.26 22.27 -14.71
N PHE A 102 7.78 23.37 -14.19
CA PHE A 102 9.18 23.76 -14.41
C PHE A 102 10.16 22.83 -13.69
N GLY A 103 9.84 22.42 -12.45
CA GLY A 103 10.64 21.42 -11.74
C GLY A 103 10.66 20.06 -12.47
N ALA A 104 9.52 19.62 -12.99
CA ALA A 104 9.45 18.43 -13.84
C ALA A 104 10.28 18.59 -15.11
N PHE A 105 10.18 19.74 -15.78
CA PHE A 105 10.99 20.04 -16.96
C PHE A 105 12.50 19.95 -16.68
N VAL A 106 12.98 20.56 -15.59
CA VAL A 106 14.40 20.52 -15.21
C VAL A 106 14.85 19.08 -14.96
N ARG A 107 14.07 18.28 -14.22
CA ARG A 107 14.36 16.85 -14.01
C ARG A 107 14.44 16.11 -15.34
N ASP A 108 13.45 16.29 -16.22
CA ASP A 108 13.40 15.60 -17.51
C ASP A 108 14.59 15.97 -18.42
N GLN A 109 15.15 17.19 -18.30
CA GLN A 109 16.40 17.56 -18.99
C GLN A 109 17.63 16.81 -18.44
N VAL A 110 17.68 16.53 -17.13
CA VAL A 110 18.76 15.73 -16.54
C VAL A 110 18.71 14.28 -17.03
N GLU A 111 17.51 13.74 -17.26
CA GLU A 111 17.29 12.37 -17.73
C GLU A 111 17.66 12.13 -19.19
N LEU A 112 17.93 13.20 -19.96
CA LEU A 112 18.33 13.04 -21.36
C LEU A 112 19.68 12.31 -21.46
N PRO A 113 19.80 11.30 -22.35
CA PRO A 113 21.04 10.53 -22.48
C PRO A 113 22.23 11.43 -22.83
N MET A 114 23.32 11.29 -22.07
CA MET A 114 24.51 12.12 -22.22
C MET A 114 25.69 11.31 -22.75
N ALA A 115 26.27 11.74 -23.86
CA ALA A 115 27.46 11.10 -24.42
C ALA A 115 28.73 11.60 -23.71
N VAL A 116 29.27 10.78 -22.79
CA VAL A 116 30.60 10.94 -22.20
C VAL A 116 31.49 9.84 -22.77
N LEU A 117 31.99 10.08 -23.98
CA LEU A 117 32.66 9.06 -24.78
C LEU A 117 33.76 8.32 -23.99
N PRO A 118 33.81 6.97 -24.07
CA PRO A 118 33.03 6.09 -24.95
C PRO A 118 31.64 5.70 -24.44
N TYR A 119 31.15 6.28 -23.34
CA TYR A 119 29.92 5.90 -22.66
C TYR A 119 28.74 6.81 -22.99
N THR A 120 27.53 6.27 -22.86
CA THR A 120 26.28 7.04 -22.76
C THR A 120 25.75 6.89 -21.35
N LEU A 121 25.67 8.00 -20.62
CA LEU A 121 25.19 8.05 -19.24
C LEU A 121 23.69 8.35 -19.21
N PHE A 122 22.99 7.69 -18.31
CA PHE A 122 21.61 7.96 -17.95
C PHE A 122 21.63 8.40 -16.49
N LEU A 123 21.37 9.68 -16.26
CA LEU A 123 21.35 10.28 -14.93
C LEU A 123 19.90 10.45 -14.50
N THR A 124 19.65 10.29 -13.21
CA THR A 124 18.40 10.76 -12.61
C THR A 124 18.74 11.81 -11.57
N ALA A 125 17.78 12.68 -11.26
CA ALA A 125 17.98 13.69 -10.24
C ALA A 125 16.74 13.89 -9.38
N THR A 126 17.00 14.13 -8.11
CA THR A 126 15.99 14.55 -7.16
C THR A 126 16.03 16.07 -7.05
N VAL A 127 14.87 16.72 -7.20
CA VAL A 127 14.75 18.18 -7.30
C VAL A 127 13.87 18.72 -6.17
N GLY A 128 14.42 19.62 -5.38
CA GLY A 128 13.70 20.38 -4.36
C GLY A 128 13.50 21.83 -4.79
N MET A 129 12.35 22.41 -4.51
CA MET A 129 12.00 23.76 -4.99
C MET A 129 11.52 24.66 -3.85
N ALA A 130 11.95 25.92 -3.86
CA ALA A 130 11.47 26.97 -2.96
C ALA A 130 11.09 28.23 -3.76
N LEU A 131 10.11 28.98 -3.28
CA LEU A 131 9.59 30.18 -3.92
C LEU A 131 9.91 31.45 -3.12
N CYS A 132 10.25 32.52 -3.82
CA CYS A 132 10.43 33.85 -3.26
C CYS A 132 9.36 34.79 -3.83
N PRO A 133 8.64 35.55 -2.99
CA PRO A 133 8.84 35.69 -1.54
C PRO A 133 8.06 34.70 -0.67
N GLU A 134 7.37 33.70 -1.22
CA GLU A 134 6.40 32.88 -0.46
C GLU A 134 7.03 31.99 0.62
N ASP A 135 8.13 31.29 0.31
CA ASP A 135 8.77 30.34 1.22
C ASP A 135 9.87 31.02 2.05
N ALA A 136 10.65 31.91 1.44
CA ALA A 136 11.67 32.74 2.10
C ALA A 136 11.98 34.03 1.32
N THR A 137 12.54 35.02 2.02
CA THR A 137 12.90 36.35 1.49
C THR A 137 14.41 36.63 1.53
N THR A 138 15.23 35.61 1.83
CA THR A 138 16.69 35.72 1.84
C THR A 138 17.28 34.58 1.01
N VAL A 139 18.43 34.80 0.38
CA VAL A 139 19.14 33.77 -0.41
C VAL A 139 19.37 32.52 0.44
N THR A 140 19.94 32.67 1.63
CA THR A 140 20.19 31.55 2.55
C THR A 140 18.91 30.82 2.94
N GLY A 141 17.82 31.55 3.20
CA GLY A 141 16.54 30.94 3.51
C GLY A 141 15.96 30.13 2.35
N LEU A 142 16.05 30.63 1.12
CA LEU A 142 15.58 29.93 -0.08
C LEU A 142 16.39 28.66 -0.35
N LEU A 143 17.72 28.74 -0.27
CA LEU A 143 18.61 27.59 -0.41
C LEU A 143 18.26 26.50 0.61
N GLN A 144 18.09 26.89 1.88
CA GLN A 144 17.72 25.95 2.95
C GLN A 144 16.33 25.31 2.72
N CYS A 145 15.36 26.08 2.22
CA CYS A 145 14.04 25.56 1.87
C CYS A 145 14.11 24.56 0.71
N ALA A 146 14.87 24.87 -0.35
CA ALA A 146 15.02 24.00 -1.51
C ALA A 146 15.78 22.71 -1.15
N GLU A 147 16.85 22.79 -0.37
CA GLU A 147 17.59 21.63 0.15
C GLU A 147 16.68 20.74 1.02
N THR A 148 15.86 21.36 1.88
CA THR A 148 14.86 20.64 2.68
C THR A 148 13.86 19.88 1.80
N ALA A 149 13.44 20.48 0.67
CA ALA A 149 12.55 19.83 -0.29
C ALA A 149 13.23 18.67 -1.06
N VAL A 150 14.54 18.76 -1.36
CA VAL A 150 15.32 17.63 -1.90
C VAL A 150 15.31 16.47 -0.91
N GLY A 151 15.59 16.75 0.36
CA GLY A 151 15.57 15.73 1.43
C GLY A 151 14.21 15.04 1.55
N GLN A 152 13.13 15.80 1.41
CA GLN A 152 11.75 15.26 1.39
C GLN A 152 11.50 14.38 0.18
N ALA A 153 11.89 14.84 -1.02
CA ALA A 153 11.76 14.04 -2.23
C ALA A 153 12.52 12.72 -2.10
N LYS A 154 13.78 12.75 -1.65
CA LYS A 154 14.61 11.54 -1.42
C LYS A 154 14.01 10.56 -0.42
N HIS A 155 13.19 11.02 0.52
CA HIS A 155 12.48 10.16 1.46
C HIS A 155 11.33 9.40 0.79
N GLU A 156 10.63 10.04 -0.15
CA GLU A 156 9.52 9.43 -0.89
C GLU A 156 9.98 8.56 -2.06
N GLY A 157 11.17 8.85 -2.60
CA GLY A 157 11.78 8.12 -3.70
C GLY A 157 12.90 8.92 -4.36
N LEU A 158 13.56 8.33 -5.35
CA LEU A 158 14.53 9.06 -6.18
C LEU A 158 13.87 9.50 -7.47
N ASN A 159 14.51 10.39 -8.21
CA ASN A 159 13.98 10.93 -9.46
C ASN A 159 12.63 11.67 -9.33
N LEU A 160 12.45 12.39 -8.21
CA LEU A 160 11.22 13.10 -7.88
C LEU A 160 11.45 14.61 -7.80
N VAL A 161 10.36 15.36 -7.98
CA VAL A 161 10.32 16.82 -7.81
C VAL A 161 9.41 17.14 -6.62
N ARG A 162 9.92 17.90 -5.66
CA ARG A 162 9.11 18.39 -4.53
C ARG A 162 9.26 19.88 -4.33
N ARG A 163 8.13 20.54 -4.12
CA ARG A 163 8.07 21.91 -3.63
C ARG A 163 8.13 21.91 -2.12
N TYR A 164 8.87 22.86 -1.56
CA TYR A 164 8.96 23.08 -0.14
C TYR A 164 7.57 23.31 0.44
N ALA A 165 7.24 22.49 1.44
CA ALA A 165 6.07 22.66 2.29
C ALA A 165 6.55 22.86 3.74
N ARG A 166 6.06 23.93 4.37
CA ARG A 166 6.47 24.32 5.73
C ARG A 166 6.20 23.23 6.78
N ASP A 167 5.22 22.37 6.56
CA ASP A 167 4.87 21.25 7.45
C ASP A 167 5.93 20.13 7.47
N ALA A 168 6.83 20.08 6.48
CA ALA A 168 7.82 19.01 6.34
C ALA A 168 9.21 19.34 6.91
N ALA A 169 9.48 20.61 7.29
CA ALA A 169 10.67 20.99 8.09
C ALA A 169 10.68 20.36 9.50
N ILE A 170 9.51 19.94 10.00
CA ILE A 170 9.35 19.20 11.26
C ILE A 170 9.92 17.78 11.12
N SER A 171 9.89 17.17 9.93
CA SER A 171 10.36 15.80 9.69
C SER A 171 11.88 15.66 9.82
N ILE A 172 12.66 16.59 9.26
CA ILE A 172 14.15 16.54 9.32
C ILE A 172 14.66 16.68 10.77
N ARG A 173 14.05 17.58 11.56
CA ARG A 173 14.37 17.68 12.99
C ARG A 173 13.98 16.41 13.75
N SER A 174 12.84 15.82 13.41
CA SER A 174 12.36 14.57 14.01
C SER A 174 13.33 13.42 13.74
N ASP A 175 13.84 13.27 12.51
CA ASP A 175 14.80 12.22 12.15
C ASP A 175 16.13 12.35 12.89
N SER A 176 16.61 13.57 13.14
CA SER A 176 17.82 13.80 13.93
C SER A 176 17.65 13.40 15.40
N ILE A 177 16.46 13.64 15.96
CA ILE A 177 16.12 13.24 17.33
C ILE A 177 15.98 11.71 17.40
N ILE A 178 15.30 11.12 16.42
CA ILE A 178 15.17 9.67 16.25
C ILE A 178 16.54 9.02 16.18
N ALA A 179 17.43 9.49 15.30
CA ALA A 179 18.77 8.95 15.12
C ALA A 179 19.60 8.94 16.42
N ARG A 180 19.47 10.00 17.23
CA ARG A 180 20.19 10.09 18.51
C ARG A 180 19.61 9.15 19.58
N GLN A 181 18.30 9.00 19.64
CA GLN A 181 17.64 8.24 20.71
C GLN A 181 17.59 6.74 20.41
N ILE A 182 17.38 6.36 19.15
CA ILE A 182 17.15 4.96 18.75
C ILE A 182 18.34 4.04 19.08
N VAL A 183 19.56 4.57 19.09
CA VAL A 183 20.79 3.82 19.39
C VAL A 183 20.77 3.23 20.80
N ASN A 184 20.18 3.92 21.78
CA ASN A 184 20.12 3.48 23.18
C ASN A 184 18.73 2.97 23.58
N ALA A 185 17.77 2.91 22.64
CA ALA A 185 16.38 2.62 22.95
C ALA A 185 16.16 1.20 23.51
N ILE A 186 16.98 0.22 23.09
CA ILE A 186 16.97 -1.14 23.66
C ILE A 186 17.43 -1.10 25.12
N ASP A 187 18.59 -0.52 25.40
CA ASP A 187 19.18 -0.45 26.75
C ASP A 187 18.28 0.32 27.73
N ASN A 188 17.56 1.32 27.22
CA ASN A 188 16.61 2.11 27.99
C ASN A 188 15.23 1.44 28.16
N ASN A 189 15.02 0.24 27.63
CA ASN A 189 13.73 -0.47 27.64
C ASN A 189 12.57 0.36 27.03
N GLU A 190 12.84 1.08 25.94
CA GLU A 190 11.85 1.95 25.27
C GLU A 190 11.03 1.21 24.21
N PHE A 191 11.49 0.03 23.76
CA PHE A 191 10.75 -0.80 22.80
C PHE A 191 9.70 -1.68 23.49
N ARG A 192 8.56 -1.83 22.84
CA ARG A 192 7.46 -2.73 23.22
C ARG A 192 6.95 -3.45 21.98
N LEU A 193 6.45 -4.66 22.17
CA LEU A 193 5.71 -5.39 21.13
C LEU A 193 4.22 -5.26 21.39
N HIS A 194 3.51 -4.82 20.37
CA HIS A 194 2.07 -4.98 20.25
C HIS A 194 1.78 -6.20 19.38
N TYR A 195 0.57 -6.74 19.47
CA TYR A 195 0.17 -7.96 18.80
C TYR A 195 -1.16 -7.74 18.08
N GLN A 196 -1.25 -8.20 16.83
CA GLN A 196 -2.49 -8.11 16.07
C GLN A 196 -2.96 -9.51 15.63
N PRO A 197 -4.23 -9.87 15.83
CA PRO A 197 -4.72 -11.21 15.56
C PRO A 197 -4.85 -11.48 14.06
N GLN A 198 -4.50 -12.71 13.67
CA GLN A 198 -4.75 -13.29 12.35
C GLN A 198 -5.88 -14.32 12.48
N ILE A 199 -6.93 -14.14 11.69
CA ILE A 199 -8.19 -14.88 11.80
C ILE A 199 -8.29 -15.90 10.69
N ASN A 200 -8.65 -17.14 11.02
CA ASN A 200 -8.93 -18.18 10.06
C ASN A 200 -10.24 -17.91 9.31
N ALA A 201 -10.21 -17.97 7.99
CA ALA A 201 -11.38 -17.66 7.18
C ALA A 201 -12.49 -18.72 7.22
N HIS A 202 -12.16 -19.98 7.52
CA HIS A 202 -13.11 -21.08 7.56
C HIS A 202 -13.89 -21.14 8.88
N ASP A 203 -13.21 -20.93 10.01
CA ASP A 203 -13.82 -21.13 11.31
C ASP A 203 -13.85 -19.89 12.20
N GLY A 204 -13.21 -18.79 11.80
CA GLY A 204 -13.21 -17.53 12.53
C GLY A 204 -12.41 -17.52 13.82
N ARG A 205 -11.61 -18.55 14.10
CA ARG A 205 -10.72 -18.57 15.27
C ARG A 205 -9.47 -17.74 14.99
N VAL A 206 -8.86 -17.26 16.06
CA VAL A 206 -7.52 -16.67 15.99
C VAL A 206 -6.52 -17.81 15.79
N VAL A 207 -5.73 -17.75 14.72
CA VAL A 207 -4.71 -18.77 14.36
C VAL A 207 -3.29 -18.25 14.47
N GLY A 208 -3.12 -16.93 14.51
CA GLY A 208 -1.82 -16.31 14.68
C GLY A 208 -1.91 -14.91 15.29
N MET A 209 -0.76 -14.37 15.69
CA MET A 209 -0.60 -12.96 16.04
C MET A 209 0.66 -12.43 15.35
N GLU A 210 0.52 -11.28 14.70
CA GLU A 210 1.67 -10.53 14.22
C GLU A 210 2.24 -9.67 15.34
N ALA A 211 3.54 -9.81 15.60
CA ALA A 211 4.29 -8.99 16.54
C ALA A 211 4.74 -7.69 15.87
N LEU A 212 4.23 -6.57 16.37
CA LEU A 212 4.39 -5.24 15.82
C LEU A 212 5.16 -4.36 16.80
N LEU A 213 6.34 -3.89 16.37
CA LEU A 213 7.20 -3.04 17.18
C LEU A 213 6.54 -1.68 17.46
N ARG A 214 6.68 -1.20 18.70
CA ARG A 214 6.33 0.14 19.14
C ARG A 214 7.50 0.73 19.90
N TRP A 215 7.82 1.99 19.62
CA TRP A 215 8.87 2.71 20.32
C TRP A 215 8.28 3.80 21.20
N HIS A 216 8.39 3.65 22.51
CA HIS A 216 7.97 4.65 23.49
C HIS A 216 9.13 5.60 23.77
N SER A 217 9.33 6.57 22.88
CA SER A 217 10.35 7.61 23.06
C SER A 217 9.91 8.60 24.14
N PRO A 218 10.77 8.91 25.12
CA PRO A 218 10.51 9.97 26.10
C PRO A 218 10.31 11.36 25.48
N ALA A 219 10.90 11.63 24.31
CA ALA A 219 10.82 12.94 23.67
C ALA A 219 9.75 13.03 22.58
N LEU A 220 9.44 11.92 21.90
CA LEU A 220 8.55 11.90 20.73
C LEU A 220 7.24 11.16 20.98
N GLY A 221 7.05 10.58 22.18
CA GLY A 221 5.90 9.75 22.49
C GLY A 221 5.98 8.38 21.82
N VAL A 222 4.82 7.78 21.55
CA VAL A 222 4.76 6.45 20.94
C VAL A 222 4.91 6.56 19.41
N LEU A 223 5.92 5.91 18.88
CA LEU A 223 6.22 5.84 17.45
C LEU A 223 5.96 4.43 16.90
N VAL A 224 5.38 4.41 15.70
CA VAL A 224 5.21 3.20 14.88
C VAL A 224 6.42 3.01 13.95
N PRO A 225 6.72 1.78 13.49
CA PRO A 225 7.92 1.46 12.73
C PRO A 225 8.13 2.36 11.50
N GLU A 226 7.07 2.69 10.77
CA GLU A 226 7.11 3.53 9.57
C GLU A 226 7.75 4.91 9.82
N ARG A 227 7.73 5.39 11.07
CA ARG A 227 8.32 6.69 11.45
C ARG A 227 9.81 6.64 11.73
N PHE A 228 10.40 5.49 12.04
CA PHE A 228 11.80 5.41 12.48
C PHE A 228 12.64 4.31 11.79
N MET A 229 12.01 3.36 11.09
CA MET A 229 12.70 2.21 10.50
C MET A 229 13.73 2.61 9.45
N HIS A 230 13.46 3.64 8.62
CA HIS A 230 14.45 4.15 7.66
C HIS A 230 15.73 4.64 8.36
N VAL A 231 15.58 5.35 9.49
CA VAL A 231 16.72 5.82 10.28
C VAL A 231 17.44 4.64 10.94
N ALA A 232 16.69 3.65 11.44
CA ALA A 232 17.24 2.43 12.01
C ALA A 232 18.09 1.64 10.99
N GLU A 233 17.62 1.54 9.75
CA GLU A 233 18.33 0.90 8.64
C GLU A 233 19.60 1.67 8.28
N LYS A 234 19.51 3.01 8.14
CA LYS A 234 20.66 3.87 7.81
C LYS A 234 21.77 3.83 8.86
N LEU A 235 21.40 3.70 10.14
CA LEU A 235 22.35 3.58 11.25
C LEU A 235 22.82 2.13 11.50
N GLY A 236 22.23 1.14 10.83
CA GLY A 236 22.52 -0.28 11.03
C GLY A 236 21.98 -0.87 12.33
N VAL A 237 21.36 -0.08 13.20
CA VAL A 237 20.76 -0.54 14.48
C VAL A 237 19.55 -1.45 14.28
N ILE A 238 18.98 -1.48 13.07
CA ILE A 238 17.85 -2.36 12.74
C ILE A 238 18.13 -3.84 13.03
N VAL A 239 19.38 -4.26 12.91
CA VAL A 239 19.79 -5.63 13.20
C VAL A 239 19.63 -5.94 14.69
N GLN A 240 20.09 -5.05 15.56
CA GLN A 240 19.97 -5.21 17.02
C GLN A 240 18.50 -5.15 17.47
N ILE A 241 17.72 -4.26 16.86
CA ILE A 241 16.28 -4.16 17.09
C ILE A 241 15.59 -5.45 16.68
N GLY A 242 15.90 -5.99 15.50
CA GLY A 242 15.33 -7.23 15.01
C GLY A 242 15.68 -8.45 15.89
N ASP A 243 16.92 -8.53 16.39
CA ASP A 243 17.32 -9.58 17.34
C ASP A 243 16.56 -9.47 18.67
N TRP A 244 16.32 -8.24 19.16
CA TRP A 244 15.49 -7.98 20.33
C TRP A 244 14.03 -8.38 20.09
N VAL A 245 13.45 -8.00 18.95
CA VAL A 245 12.06 -8.33 18.56
C VAL A 245 11.86 -9.85 18.53
N LEU A 246 12.78 -10.59 17.91
CA LEU A 246 12.72 -12.06 17.84
C LEU A 246 12.67 -12.68 19.24
N ARG A 247 13.61 -12.29 20.11
CA ARG A 247 13.70 -12.83 21.47
C ARG A 247 12.45 -12.51 22.29
N GLU A 248 11.96 -11.29 22.22
CA GLU A 248 10.78 -10.86 22.98
C GLU A 248 9.49 -11.52 22.47
N ALA A 249 9.35 -11.65 21.15
CA ALA A 249 8.23 -12.37 20.55
C ALA A 249 8.25 -13.86 20.95
N PHE A 250 9.40 -14.53 20.87
CA PHE A 250 9.51 -15.94 21.27
C PHE A 250 9.24 -16.16 22.76
N ARG A 251 9.71 -15.24 23.60
CA ARG A 251 9.40 -15.22 25.03
C ARG A 251 7.89 -15.10 25.25
N GLN A 252 7.21 -14.23 24.51
CA GLN A 252 5.76 -14.07 24.62
C GLN A 252 4.99 -15.29 24.08
N ALA A 253 5.43 -15.87 22.96
CA ALA A 253 4.84 -17.09 22.41
C ALA A 253 4.93 -18.25 23.40
N ARG A 254 6.05 -18.36 24.15
CA ARG A 254 6.18 -19.34 25.22
C ARG A 254 5.12 -19.16 26.31
N VAL A 255 4.86 -17.92 26.73
CA VAL A 255 3.83 -17.63 27.74
C VAL A 255 2.44 -18.07 27.25
N TRP A 256 2.09 -17.77 26.00
CA TRP A 256 0.80 -18.22 25.44
C TRP A 256 0.73 -19.74 25.27
N ARG A 257 1.83 -20.39 24.89
CA ARG A 257 1.94 -21.84 24.86
C ARG A 257 1.67 -22.46 26.23
N ASP A 258 2.26 -21.91 27.29
CA ASP A 258 2.05 -22.37 28.67
C ASP A 258 0.59 -22.15 29.14
N TRP A 259 -0.18 -21.29 28.47
CA TRP A 259 -1.64 -21.14 28.68
C TRP A 259 -2.49 -22.13 27.88
N GLY A 260 -1.87 -23.01 27.08
CA GLY A 260 -2.52 -24.05 26.29
C GLY A 260 -2.75 -23.69 24.81
N PHE A 261 -2.17 -22.60 24.31
CA PHE A 261 -2.22 -22.25 22.88
C PHE A 261 -1.07 -22.92 22.12
N ASP A 262 -1.19 -24.23 21.91
CA ASP A 262 -0.14 -25.04 21.26
C ASP A 262 -0.24 -25.09 19.73
N ASP A 263 -1.40 -24.78 19.16
CA ASP A 263 -1.71 -24.77 17.72
C ASP A 263 -1.96 -23.34 17.23
N PHE A 264 -0.89 -22.54 17.25
CA PHE A 264 -0.95 -21.10 17.01
C PHE A 264 0.40 -20.59 16.48
N GLU A 265 0.40 -19.51 15.71
CA GLU A 265 1.60 -18.94 15.10
C GLU A 265 1.91 -17.51 15.58
N ILE A 266 3.18 -17.20 15.85
CA ILE A 266 3.66 -15.84 16.05
C ILE A 266 4.42 -15.38 14.80
N ALA A 267 3.91 -14.32 14.18
CA ALA A 267 4.48 -13.73 12.97
C ALA A 267 5.37 -12.53 13.30
N ILE A 268 6.56 -12.47 12.70
CA ILE A 268 7.58 -11.47 13.01
C ILE A 268 8.18 -10.93 11.71
N ASN A 269 8.18 -9.61 11.56
CA ASN A 269 8.81 -8.93 10.43
C ASN A 269 10.34 -9.02 10.50
N VAL A 270 10.98 -9.42 9.39
CA VAL A 270 12.43 -9.54 9.28
C VAL A 270 12.96 -8.61 8.19
N SER A 271 13.98 -7.83 8.53
CA SER A 271 14.65 -6.95 7.57
C SER A 271 15.58 -7.71 6.62
N THR A 272 15.77 -7.19 5.41
CA THR A 272 16.73 -7.76 4.44
C THR A 272 18.15 -7.79 5.02
N LEU A 273 18.53 -6.79 5.83
CA LEU A 273 19.86 -6.73 6.45
C LEU A 273 20.09 -7.88 7.45
N GLN A 274 19.06 -8.33 8.17
CA GLN A 274 19.16 -9.52 9.01
C GLN A 274 19.33 -10.80 8.18
N LEU A 275 18.57 -10.95 7.09
CA LEU A 275 18.64 -12.14 6.22
C LEU A 275 20.01 -12.31 5.54
N LEU A 276 20.73 -11.21 5.31
CA LEU A 276 22.07 -11.20 4.74
C LEU A 276 23.17 -11.54 5.77
N ARG A 277 22.85 -11.67 7.07
CA ARG A 277 23.85 -12.06 8.07
C ARG A 277 24.14 -13.56 7.97
N PRO A 278 25.41 -13.98 7.92
CA PRO A 278 25.78 -15.40 7.83
C PRO A 278 25.24 -16.27 8.98
N ASN A 279 25.12 -15.70 10.18
CA ASN A 279 24.74 -16.43 11.40
C ASN A 279 23.25 -16.33 11.75
N PHE A 280 22.44 -15.64 10.93
CA PHE A 280 21.04 -15.36 11.26
C PHE A 280 20.22 -16.62 11.54
N VAL A 281 20.42 -17.68 10.74
CA VAL A 281 19.75 -18.98 10.97
C VAL A 281 20.04 -19.50 12.37
N MET A 282 21.30 -19.52 12.78
CA MET A 282 21.71 -20.02 14.10
C MET A 282 21.15 -19.14 15.22
N GLU A 283 21.13 -17.83 15.04
CA GLU A 283 20.60 -16.87 16.03
C GLU A 283 19.10 -17.08 16.27
N VAL A 284 18.33 -17.33 15.20
CA VAL A 284 16.89 -17.65 15.31
C VAL A 284 16.68 -18.97 16.04
N LEU A 285 17.40 -20.03 15.66
CA LEU A 285 17.27 -21.36 16.28
C LEU A 285 17.67 -21.34 17.76
N GLU A 286 18.74 -20.62 18.11
CA GLU A 286 19.18 -20.45 19.50
C GLU A 286 18.11 -19.70 20.31
N ALA A 287 17.56 -18.61 19.78
CA ALA A 287 16.51 -17.86 20.46
C ALA A 287 15.24 -18.71 20.69
N MET A 288 14.86 -19.54 19.71
CA MET A 288 13.75 -20.49 19.84
C MET A 288 14.04 -21.56 20.89
N GLN A 289 15.26 -22.12 20.90
CA GLN A 289 15.68 -23.12 21.87
C GLN A 289 15.65 -22.56 23.30
N VAL A 290 16.16 -21.33 23.49
CA VAL A 290 16.14 -20.64 24.79
C VAL A 290 14.71 -20.37 25.26
N ALA A 291 13.81 -19.96 24.35
CA ALA A 291 12.40 -19.76 24.67
C ALA A 291 11.63 -21.07 24.87
N GLY A 292 12.14 -22.20 24.38
CA GLY A 292 11.49 -23.50 24.47
C GLY A 292 10.18 -23.58 23.68
N ILE A 293 10.15 -22.99 22.49
CA ILE A 293 9.01 -23.04 21.56
C ILE A 293 9.34 -23.89 20.32
N PRO A 294 8.35 -24.57 19.73
CA PRO A 294 8.59 -25.36 18.52
C PRO A 294 8.65 -24.46 17.27
N ALA A 295 9.37 -24.90 16.25
CA ALA A 295 9.58 -24.14 15.02
C ALA A 295 8.29 -23.81 14.26
N GLN A 296 7.29 -24.70 14.33
CA GLN A 296 6.00 -24.51 13.65
C GLN A 296 5.21 -23.33 14.22
N MET A 297 5.54 -22.88 15.44
CA MET A 297 4.95 -21.70 16.07
C MET A 297 5.51 -20.40 15.47
N VAL A 298 6.65 -20.44 14.80
CA VAL A 298 7.36 -19.25 14.32
C VAL A 298 7.07 -19.02 12.84
N VAL A 299 6.59 -17.82 12.54
CA VAL A 299 6.42 -17.31 11.18
C VAL A 299 7.32 -16.09 11.00
N LEU A 300 8.16 -16.09 9.97
CA LEU A 300 8.95 -14.91 9.59
C LEU A 300 8.32 -14.26 8.37
N GLU A 301 7.98 -12.98 8.51
CA GLU A 301 7.43 -12.16 7.43
C GLU A 301 8.57 -11.40 6.75
N VAL A 302 8.66 -11.57 5.44
CA VAL A 302 9.74 -11.00 4.63
C VAL A 302 9.11 -10.17 3.52
N ARG A 303 9.52 -8.90 3.42
CA ARG A 303 9.06 -8.03 2.34
C ARG A 303 9.42 -8.59 0.97
N GLN A 304 8.53 -8.43 0.01
CA GLN A 304 8.74 -8.90 -1.36
C GLN A 304 10.06 -8.40 -1.99
N ASN A 305 10.41 -7.13 -1.78
CA ASN A 305 11.63 -6.55 -2.35
C ASN A 305 12.94 -7.18 -1.81
N ALA A 306 12.90 -7.86 -0.67
CA ALA A 306 14.05 -8.56 -0.11
C ALA A 306 14.44 -9.74 -1.00
N LEU A 307 13.49 -10.33 -1.73
CA LEU A 307 13.72 -11.45 -2.64
C LEU A 307 14.45 -11.03 -3.92
N ALA A 308 14.42 -9.75 -4.28
CA ALA A 308 15.12 -9.22 -5.45
C ALA A 308 16.60 -8.90 -5.19
N LYS A 309 16.98 -8.67 -3.92
CA LYS A 309 18.35 -8.30 -3.52
C LYS A 309 19.17 -9.54 -3.16
N ASP A 310 20.30 -9.72 -3.84
CA ASP A 310 21.30 -10.79 -3.62
C ASP A 310 20.70 -12.19 -3.41
N THR A 311 20.13 -12.70 -4.49
CA THR A 311 19.18 -13.82 -4.55
C THR A 311 19.71 -15.12 -3.94
N HIS A 312 21.03 -15.36 -3.92
CA HIS A 312 21.58 -16.63 -3.47
C HIS A 312 21.70 -16.73 -1.94
N LEU A 313 22.14 -15.66 -1.26
CA LEU A 313 22.32 -15.71 0.19
C LEU A 313 20.97 -15.71 0.90
N VAL A 314 20.07 -14.81 0.52
CA VAL A 314 18.71 -14.73 1.07
C VAL A 314 17.97 -16.05 0.86
N HIS A 315 18.05 -16.64 -0.34
CA HIS A 315 17.46 -17.94 -0.63
C HIS A 315 17.98 -19.04 0.29
N ARG A 316 19.30 -19.15 0.46
CA ARG A 316 19.90 -20.15 1.34
C ARG A 316 19.47 -19.97 2.81
N THR A 317 19.40 -18.73 3.29
CA THR A 317 18.96 -18.40 4.64
C THR A 317 17.51 -18.85 4.85
N LEU A 318 16.60 -18.43 3.97
CA LEU A 318 15.17 -18.77 4.03
C LEU A 318 14.93 -20.28 3.89
N ALA A 319 15.58 -20.93 2.91
CA ALA A 319 15.48 -22.38 2.73
C ALA A 319 16.03 -23.16 3.93
N SER A 320 17.01 -22.62 4.65
CA SER A 320 17.52 -23.26 5.87
C SER A 320 16.54 -23.12 7.02
N LEU A 321 15.98 -21.93 7.25
CA LEU A 321 14.94 -21.72 8.27
C LEU A 321 13.70 -22.61 8.01
N HIS A 322 13.26 -22.68 6.75
CA HIS A 322 12.13 -23.51 6.36
C HIS A 322 12.38 -25.01 6.61
N ARG A 323 13.60 -25.51 6.35
CA ARG A 323 13.97 -26.91 6.66
C ARG A 323 13.94 -27.23 8.15
N GLU A 324 14.21 -26.25 9.01
CA GLU A 324 14.11 -26.38 10.47
C GLU A 324 12.66 -26.28 10.97
N GLY A 325 11.69 -26.06 10.09
CA GLY A 325 10.26 -26.02 10.38
C GLY A 325 9.70 -24.64 10.68
N VAL A 326 10.50 -23.57 10.51
CA VAL A 326 10.04 -22.18 10.59
C VAL A 326 9.20 -21.87 9.35
N ARG A 327 8.05 -21.24 9.55
CA ARG A 327 7.15 -20.84 8.47
C ARG A 327 7.56 -19.49 7.89
N LEU A 328 7.33 -19.29 6.60
CA LEU A 328 7.68 -18.07 5.88
C LEU A 328 6.44 -17.44 5.24
N THR A 329 6.26 -16.14 5.46
CA THR A 329 5.23 -15.33 4.80
C THR A 329 5.91 -14.28 3.94
N LEU A 330 5.44 -14.12 2.70
CA LEU A 330 5.81 -13.00 1.85
C LEU A 330 4.89 -11.82 2.12
N ASP A 331 5.45 -10.72 2.60
CA ASP A 331 4.72 -9.51 2.96
C ASP A 331 4.77 -8.43 1.88
N ASP A 332 3.80 -7.51 1.94
CA ASP A 332 3.58 -6.41 0.99
C ASP A 332 3.44 -6.87 -0.47
N PHE A 333 2.81 -8.02 -0.71
CA PHE A 333 2.76 -8.59 -2.06
C PHE A 333 1.92 -7.74 -3.01
N GLY A 334 2.53 -7.36 -4.14
CA GLY A 334 1.92 -6.57 -5.21
C GLY A 334 2.37 -5.11 -5.30
N MET A 335 3.15 -4.60 -4.34
CA MET A 335 3.60 -3.20 -4.27
C MET A 335 4.92 -2.89 -5.02
N GLY A 336 5.35 -3.72 -5.97
CA GLY A 336 6.58 -3.48 -6.74
C GLY A 336 6.80 -4.42 -7.92
N ASP A 337 7.94 -4.24 -8.60
CA ASP A 337 8.36 -5.06 -9.75
C ASP A 337 8.53 -6.52 -9.32
N SER A 338 7.49 -7.31 -9.58
CA SER A 338 7.39 -8.69 -9.16
C SER A 338 7.98 -9.58 -10.23
N ASN A 339 9.16 -10.17 -9.99
CA ASN A 339 9.59 -11.29 -10.81
C ASN A 339 8.93 -12.57 -10.28
N LEU A 340 7.87 -13.03 -10.95
CA LEU A 340 7.18 -14.29 -10.64
C LEU A 340 8.16 -15.48 -10.55
N ASP A 341 9.25 -15.45 -11.31
CA ASP A 341 10.32 -16.45 -11.25
C ASP A 341 10.99 -16.51 -9.86
N SER A 342 11.11 -15.38 -9.16
CA SER A 342 11.60 -15.36 -7.79
C SER A 342 10.65 -16.13 -6.88
N LEU A 343 9.34 -15.87 -6.95
CA LEU A 343 8.32 -16.49 -6.10
C LEU A 343 8.35 -18.03 -6.18
N VAL A 344 8.50 -18.60 -7.38
CA VAL A 344 8.56 -20.06 -7.60
C VAL A 344 9.81 -20.70 -6.95
N ARG A 345 10.90 -19.94 -6.79
CA ARG A 345 12.18 -20.45 -6.26
C ARG A 345 12.24 -20.49 -4.74
N PHE A 346 11.42 -19.70 -4.04
CA PHE A 346 11.43 -19.63 -2.57
C PHE A 346 10.37 -20.56 -1.98
N ALA A 347 10.76 -21.32 -0.95
CA ALA A 347 9.84 -22.15 -0.17
C ALA A 347 9.07 -21.27 0.83
N VAL A 348 8.10 -20.50 0.32
CA VAL A 348 7.21 -19.65 1.12
C VAL A 348 5.92 -20.41 1.42
N ASP A 349 5.40 -20.29 2.65
CA ASP A 349 4.15 -20.95 3.06
C ASP A 349 2.92 -20.07 2.80
N LYS A 350 3.08 -18.74 2.89
CA LYS A 350 1.97 -17.78 2.83
C LYS A 350 2.30 -16.54 2.02
N ILE A 351 1.30 -15.98 1.36
CA ILE A 351 1.34 -14.64 0.76
C ILE A 351 0.42 -13.72 1.56
N LYS A 352 0.91 -12.54 1.94
CA LYS A 352 0.13 -11.48 2.58
C LYS A 352 -0.12 -10.36 1.56
N ILE A 353 -1.39 -10.16 1.22
CA ILE A 353 -1.85 -9.15 0.27
C ILE A 353 -1.70 -7.78 0.93
N ASP A 354 -1.02 -6.86 0.26
CA ASP A 354 -0.85 -5.50 0.80
C ASP A 354 -2.19 -4.78 1.05
N ARG A 355 -2.21 -3.95 2.09
CA ARG A 355 -3.40 -3.19 2.52
C ARG A 355 -3.94 -2.28 1.43
N SER A 356 -3.09 -1.75 0.54
CA SER A 356 -3.53 -0.86 -0.54
C SER A 356 -4.54 -1.53 -1.48
N PHE A 357 -4.40 -2.84 -1.73
CA PHE A 357 -5.34 -3.60 -2.56
C PHE A 357 -6.62 -3.97 -1.81
N VAL A 358 -6.54 -4.28 -0.52
CA VAL A 358 -7.70 -4.61 0.30
C VAL A 358 -8.57 -3.37 0.55
N LYS A 359 -7.95 -2.19 0.69
CA LYS A 359 -8.63 -0.96 1.09
C LYS A 359 -9.71 -0.51 0.12
N GLY A 360 -9.47 -0.52 -1.20
CA GLY A 360 -10.48 -0.06 -2.17
C GLY A 360 -11.28 -1.19 -2.81
N VAL A 361 -11.12 -2.44 -2.36
CA VAL A 361 -12.14 -3.47 -2.52
C VAL A 361 -13.34 -3.14 -1.63
N PRO A 362 -14.59 -3.19 -2.14
CA PRO A 362 -14.97 -3.64 -3.48
C PRO A 362 -15.11 -2.55 -4.56
N ALA A 363 -14.94 -1.29 -4.21
CA ALA A 363 -15.31 -0.16 -5.08
C ALA A 363 -14.43 -0.05 -6.34
N SER A 364 -13.19 -0.52 -6.29
CA SER A 364 -12.22 -0.44 -7.38
C SER A 364 -12.15 -1.75 -8.16
N ASN A 365 -12.65 -1.75 -9.41
CA ASN A 365 -12.57 -2.93 -10.31
C ASN A 365 -11.13 -3.43 -10.50
N ARG A 366 -10.15 -2.51 -10.50
CA ARG A 366 -8.73 -2.86 -10.63
C ARG A 366 -8.23 -3.62 -9.40
N GLU A 367 -8.51 -3.12 -8.21
CA GLU A 367 -8.05 -3.75 -6.97
C GLU A 367 -8.78 -5.06 -6.69
N VAL A 368 -10.06 -5.16 -7.06
CA VAL A 368 -10.80 -6.43 -7.07
C VAL A 368 -10.08 -7.45 -7.95
N ALA A 369 -9.80 -7.10 -9.21
CA ALA A 369 -9.13 -8.02 -10.14
C ALA A 369 -7.75 -8.46 -9.65
N ILE A 370 -6.95 -7.53 -9.11
CA ILE A 370 -5.63 -7.83 -8.55
C ILE A 370 -5.75 -8.73 -7.32
N THR A 371 -6.65 -8.43 -6.39
CA THR A 371 -6.87 -9.24 -5.18
C THR A 371 -7.27 -10.67 -5.53
N CYS A 372 -8.22 -10.84 -6.46
CA CYS A 372 -8.61 -12.17 -6.96
C CYS A 372 -7.43 -12.90 -7.62
N ALA A 373 -6.63 -12.20 -8.42
CA ALA A 373 -5.46 -12.79 -9.08
C ALA A 373 -4.40 -13.25 -8.07
N ILE A 374 -4.13 -12.47 -7.01
CA ILE A 374 -3.19 -12.85 -5.96
C ILE A 374 -3.70 -14.08 -5.20
N ILE A 375 -5.00 -14.12 -4.84
CA ILE A 375 -5.57 -15.27 -4.14
C ILE A 375 -5.43 -16.54 -4.99
N ALA A 376 -5.86 -16.49 -6.25
CA ALA A 376 -5.79 -17.62 -7.17
C ALA A 376 -4.34 -18.08 -7.39
N MET A 377 -3.40 -17.14 -7.52
CA MET A 377 -1.97 -17.44 -7.69
C MET A 377 -1.40 -18.14 -6.46
N GLY A 378 -1.68 -17.63 -5.26
CA GLY A 378 -1.24 -18.25 -4.00
C GLY A 378 -1.67 -19.71 -3.92
N HIS A 379 -2.95 -19.98 -4.18
CA HIS A 379 -3.49 -21.34 -4.17
C HIS A 379 -2.88 -22.24 -5.24
N GLN A 380 -2.67 -21.75 -6.46
CA GLN A 380 -2.04 -22.51 -7.55
C GLN A 380 -0.59 -22.90 -7.24
N LEU A 381 0.10 -22.09 -6.43
CA LEU A 381 1.46 -22.36 -5.97
C LEU A 381 1.49 -23.13 -4.63
N GLY A 382 0.34 -23.53 -4.10
CA GLY A 382 0.23 -24.28 -2.84
C GLY A 382 0.45 -23.44 -1.58
N MET A 383 0.37 -22.11 -1.68
CA MET A 383 0.50 -21.18 -0.56
C MET A 383 -0.87 -20.79 0.00
N LYS A 384 -0.92 -20.47 1.30
CA LYS A 384 -2.08 -19.81 1.92
C LYS A 384 -2.04 -18.31 1.68
N VAL A 385 -3.19 -17.66 1.67
CA VAL A 385 -3.29 -16.22 1.40
C VAL A 385 -3.92 -15.49 2.58
N ILE A 386 -3.20 -14.47 3.08
CA ILE A 386 -3.62 -13.57 4.15
C ILE A 386 -4.01 -12.23 3.53
N ALA A 387 -5.23 -11.75 3.79
CA ALA A 387 -5.61 -10.39 3.46
C ALA A 387 -5.29 -9.44 4.63
N HIS A 388 -4.37 -8.50 4.42
CA HIS A 388 -3.99 -7.50 5.41
C HIS A 388 -4.79 -6.20 5.25
N GLY A 389 -5.15 -5.57 6.38
CA GLY A 389 -5.89 -4.31 6.38
C GLY A 389 -7.40 -4.45 6.15
N VAL A 390 -8.00 -5.55 6.60
CA VAL A 390 -9.46 -5.71 6.58
C VAL A 390 -10.10 -4.80 7.64
N GLU A 391 -10.92 -3.85 7.19
CA GLU A 391 -11.51 -2.80 8.04
C GLU A 391 -13.04 -2.89 8.09
N THR A 392 -13.68 -3.52 7.10
CA THR A 392 -15.15 -3.55 6.97
C THR A 392 -15.69 -4.96 6.70
N ASP A 393 -16.94 -5.21 7.10
CA ASP A 393 -17.64 -6.46 6.79
C ASP A 393 -17.81 -6.69 5.28
N ILE A 394 -17.91 -5.61 4.50
CA ILE A 394 -18.02 -5.68 3.04
C ILE A 394 -16.73 -6.28 2.43
N GLN A 395 -15.55 -5.80 2.86
CA GLN A 395 -14.26 -6.36 2.46
C GLN A 395 -14.14 -7.83 2.89
N LEU A 396 -14.50 -8.14 4.13
CA LEU A 396 -14.50 -9.50 4.65
C LEU A 396 -15.37 -10.45 3.80
N GLY A 397 -16.59 -10.04 3.47
CA GLY A 397 -17.51 -10.81 2.63
C GLY A 397 -16.92 -11.09 1.25
N PHE A 398 -16.35 -10.08 0.60
CA PHE A 398 -15.67 -10.24 -0.69
C PHE A 398 -14.51 -11.23 -0.60
N LEU A 399 -13.62 -11.07 0.38
CA LEU A 399 -12.43 -11.92 0.53
C LEU A 399 -12.80 -13.38 0.81
N ARG A 400 -13.85 -13.60 1.63
CA ARG A 400 -14.38 -14.95 1.91
C ARG A 400 -14.90 -15.65 0.65
N ARG A 401 -15.67 -14.96 -0.18
CA ARG A 401 -16.22 -15.54 -1.43
C ARG A 401 -15.15 -15.83 -2.46
N ASN A 402 -14.05 -15.09 -2.43
CA ASN A 402 -12.87 -15.38 -3.23
C ASN A 402 -11.94 -16.41 -2.57
N HIS A 403 -12.40 -17.11 -1.53
CA HIS A 403 -11.68 -18.19 -0.85
C HIS A 403 -10.35 -17.79 -0.20
N CYS A 404 -10.18 -16.52 0.20
CA CYS A 404 -9.01 -16.11 0.98
C CYS A 404 -8.96 -16.90 2.32
N ASP A 405 -7.76 -17.35 2.71
CA ASP A 405 -7.58 -18.31 3.81
C ASP A 405 -7.56 -17.66 5.20
N MET A 406 -7.07 -16.43 5.28
CA MET A 406 -6.82 -15.74 6.55
C MET A 406 -7.06 -14.23 6.43
N PHE A 407 -7.48 -13.60 7.53
CA PHE A 407 -7.76 -12.16 7.59
C PHE A 407 -6.99 -11.49 8.72
N GLN A 408 -6.54 -10.27 8.48
CA GLN A 408 -5.92 -9.41 9.47
C GLN A 408 -6.34 -7.95 9.24
N GLY A 409 -6.68 -7.23 10.30
CA GLY A 409 -7.01 -5.80 10.21
C GLY A 409 -7.85 -5.30 11.38
N HIS A 410 -8.20 -4.02 11.33
CA HIS A 410 -8.87 -3.32 12.43
C HIS A 410 -10.28 -3.84 12.72
N LEU A 411 -10.92 -4.52 11.75
CA LEU A 411 -12.18 -5.22 11.97
C LEU A 411 -12.09 -6.24 13.12
N PHE A 412 -10.92 -6.87 13.30
CA PHE A 412 -10.68 -7.87 14.33
C PHE A 412 -9.97 -7.32 15.57
N GLY A 413 -9.35 -6.15 15.44
CA GLY A 413 -8.70 -5.44 16.53
C GLY A 413 -7.49 -4.62 16.06
N GLU A 414 -7.28 -3.51 16.74
CA GLU A 414 -6.05 -2.72 16.67
C GLU A 414 -4.88 -3.51 17.29
N PRO A 415 -3.62 -3.25 16.90
CA PRO A 415 -2.44 -3.80 17.58
C PRO A 415 -2.44 -3.51 19.08
N MET A 416 -2.44 -4.56 19.90
CA MET A 416 -2.70 -4.48 21.34
C MET A 416 -1.55 -5.03 22.20
N SER A 417 -1.59 -4.78 23.50
CA SER A 417 -0.58 -5.31 24.43
C SER A 417 -0.61 -6.86 24.51
N ALA A 418 0.46 -7.48 25.02
CA ALA A 418 0.48 -8.93 25.28
C ALA A 418 -0.64 -9.40 26.22
N GLU A 419 -1.01 -8.55 27.17
CA GLU A 419 -2.04 -8.81 28.18
C GLU A 419 -3.43 -8.86 27.52
N ASP A 420 -3.75 -7.86 26.69
CA ASP A 420 -5.01 -7.80 25.93
C ASP A 420 -5.09 -8.92 24.89
N ALA A 421 -3.97 -9.21 24.22
CA ALA A 421 -3.87 -10.28 23.23
C ALA A 421 -4.23 -11.65 23.85
N GLY A 422 -3.86 -11.89 25.11
CA GLY A 422 -4.24 -13.09 25.85
C GLY A 422 -5.74 -13.32 25.96
N ALA A 423 -6.52 -12.25 26.09
CA ALA A 423 -7.99 -12.33 26.09
C ALA A 423 -8.54 -12.56 24.67
N VAL A 424 -7.91 -11.96 23.66
CA VAL A 424 -8.31 -12.09 22.25
C VAL A 424 -8.06 -13.50 21.69
N LEU A 425 -7.00 -14.18 22.11
CA LEU A 425 -6.71 -15.56 21.66
C LEU A 425 -7.84 -16.55 21.91
N ARG A 426 -8.69 -16.31 22.92
CA ARG A 426 -9.86 -17.16 23.22
C ARG A 426 -11.11 -16.82 22.41
N ARG A 427 -11.07 -15.73 21.64
CA ARG A 427 -12.23 -15.26 20.87
C ARG A 427 -12.37 -16.03 19.57
N ARG A 428 -13.61 -16.04 19.09
CA ARG A 428 -13.99 -16.52 17.77
C ARG A 428 -14.76 -15.40 17.08
N TYR A 429 -14.17 -14.81 16.06
CA TYR A 429 -14.68 -13.62 15.38
C TYR A 429 -15.77 -13.96 14.36
N LEU A 430 -15.71 -15.16 13.76
CA LEU A 430 -16.72 -15.62 12.82
C LEU A 430 -17.46 -16.82 13.43
N ARG A 431 -18.79 -16.72 13.58
CA ARG A 431 -19.61 -17.81 14.14
C ARG A 431 -19.77 -18.94 13.13
N ALA A 432 -19.58 -20.19 13.57
CA ALA A 432 -19.77 -21.41 12.77
C ALA A 432 -21.12 -21.46 12.03
N ASP A 433 -22.15 -20.84 12.60
CA ASP A 433 -23.51 -20.78 12.05
C ASP A 433 -23.58 -20.02 10.72
N ALA A 434 -22.64 -19.09 10.47
CA ALA A 434 -22.45 -18.42 9.18
C ALA A 434 -21.64 -19.27 8.17
N PHE A 435 -21.26 -20.50 8.55
CA PHE A 435 -20.47 -21.46 7.78
C PHE A 435 -21.12 -22.85 7.68
N ALA A 436 -22.16 -23.13 8.48
CA ALA A 436 -22.92 -24.35 8.32
C ALA A 436 -23.64 -24.26 6.97
N ALA A 437 -23.35 -25.19 6.07
CA ALA A 437 -24.17 -25.48 4.91
C ALA A 437 -25.54 -26.02 5.38
N THR A 438 -26.33 -25.18 6.03
CA THR A 438 -27.77 -25.36 6.12
C THR A 438 -28.28 -25.22 4.69
N LYS A 439 -29.10 -26.18 4.24
CA LYS A 439 -29.89 -26.06 2.99
C LYS A 439 -30.29 -24.60 2.80
N PRO A 440 -30.00 -23.95 1.66
CA PRO A 440 -30.22 -22.53 1.53
C PRO A 440 -31.73 -22.30 1.72
N ASP A 441 -32.10 -21.67 2.84
CA ASP A 441 -33.37 -20.98 2.90
C ASP A 441 -33.29 -19.97 1.77
N ARG A 442 -34.16 -20.13 0.76
CA ARG A 442 -34.22 -19.25 -0.41
C ARG A 442 -34.33 -17.80 0.10
N THR A 443 -33.21 -17.08 0.05
CA THR A 443 -33.04 -15.76 0.65
C THR A 443 -33.18 -14.70 -0.43
N LEU A 444 -34.17 -13.83 -0.24
CA LEU A 444 -34.51 -12.72 -1.12
C LEU A 444 -34.16 -11.40 -0.43
N LEU A 445 -33.27 -10.62 -1.03
CA LEU A 445 -33.01 -9.25 -0.60
C LEU A 445 -33.86 -8.28 -1.41
N LEU A 446 -34.63 -7.46 -0.71
CA LEU A 446 -35.41 -6.37 -1.25
C LEU A 446 -34.70 -5.05 -0.94
N LEU A 447 -34.44 -4.24 -1.96
CA LEU A 447 -33.82 -2.93 -1.81
C LEU A 447 -34.69 -1.87 -2.48
N ASP A 448 -35.22 -0.94 -1.69
CA ASP A 448 -36.01 0.20 -2.16
C ASP A 448 -35.94 1.30 -1.09
N ASP A 449 -35.57 2.52 -1.47
CA ASP A 449 -35.42 3.66 -0.54
C ASP A 449 -36.78 4.26 -0.13
N GLU A 450 -37.87 3.91 -0.83
CA GLU A 450 -39.22 4.22 -0.41
C GLU A 450 -39.76 3.15 0.56
N GLU A 451 -39.83 3.48 1.87
CA GLU A 451 -40.32 2.56 2.91
C GLU A 451 -41.69 1.92 2.59
N ASN A 452 -42.60 2.66 1.94
CA ASN A 452 -43.92 2.15 1.61
C ASN A 452 -43.88 1.05 0.55
N ILE A 453 -42.97 1.18 -0.43
CA ILE A 453 -42.77 0.16 -1.47
C ILE A 453 -42.09 -1.06 -0.84
N LEU A 454 -41.03 -0.84 -0.06
CA LEU A 454 -40.32 -1.90 0.65
C LEU A 454 -41.26 -2.72 1.55
N ARG A 455 -42.13 -2.06 2.34
CA ARG A 455 -43.14 -2.74 3.17
C ARG A 455 -44.14 -3.54 2.34
N SER A 456 -44.52 -3.03 1.17
CA SER A 456 -45.45 -3.71 0.26
C SER A 456 -44.81 -4.97 -0.34
N LEU A 457 -43.56 -4.90 -0.78
CA LEU A 457 -42.79 -6.04 -1.28
C LEU A 457 -42.55 -7.09 -0.18
N VAL A 458 -42.18 -6.67 1.03
CA VAL A 458 -42.05 -7.57 2.18
C VAL A 458 -43.37 -8.30 2.46
N ARG A 459 -44.50 -7.57 2.46
CA ARG A 459 -45.83 -8.17 2.68
C ARG A 459 -46.21 -9.16 1.57
N LEU A 460 -45.87 -8.86 0.32
CA LEU A 460 -46.15 -9.71 -0.83
C LEU A 460 -45.51 -11.09 -0.71
N PHE A 461 -44.22 -11.13 -0.34
CA PHE A 461 -43.42 -12.35 -0.32
C PHE A 461 -43.40 -13.09 1.01
N ARG A 462 -43.90 -12.50 2.11
CA ARG A 462 -43.79 -13.05 3.47
C ARG A 462 -44.29 -14.49 3.62
N ARG A 463 -45.25 -14.91 2.79
CA ARG A 463 -45.87 -16.26 2.85
C ARG A 463 -45.33 -17.22 1.78
N ASP A 464 -44.36 -16.79 0.98
CA ASP A 464 -43.90 -17.53 -0.21
C ASP A 464 -42.70 -18.45 0.11
N GLY A 465 -42.36 -18.61 1.40
CA GLY A 465 -41.31 -19.52 1.85
C GLY A 465 -39.89 -18.99 1.69
N TYR A 466 -39.73 -17.69 1.44
CA TYR A 466 -38.42 -17.03 1.37
C TYR A 466 -37.99 -16.48 2.73
N ARG A 467 -36.68 -16.50 2.99
CA ARG A 467 -36.07 -15.65 4.01
C ARG A 467 -35.91 -14.24 3.41
N ILE A 468 -36.70 -13.29 3.89
CA ILE A 468 -36.70 -11.93 3.35
C ILE A 468 -35.73 -11.05 4.14
N LEU A 469 -34.80 -10.43 3.43
CA LEU A 469 -33.98 -9.33 3.92
C LEU A 469 -34.46 -8.05 3.23
N ALA A 470 -34.55 -6.95 3.97
CA ALA A 470 -35.05 -5.69 3.45
C ALA A 470 -34.09 -4.56 3.82
N ALA A 471 -33.70 -3.77 2.84
CA ALA A 471 -32.81 -2.62 2.99
C ALA A 471 -33.48 -1.38 2.39
N SER A 472 -33.45 -0.28 3.13
CA SER A 472 -33.88 1.04 2.66
C SER A 472 -32.72 1.89 2.13
N SER A 473 -31.49 1.38 2.21
CA SER A 473 -30.31 2.04 1.67
C SER A 473 -29.36 1.03 1.04
N VAL A 474 -28.51 1.50 0.13
CA VAL A 474 -27.49 0.67 -0.54
C VAL A 474 -26.45 0.15 0.44
N ASN A 475 -26.11 0.93 1.47
CA ASN A 475 -25.18 0.50 2.50
C ASN A 475 -25.74 -0.67 3.32
N ASP A 476 -26.98 -0.56 3.78
CA ASP A 476 -27.66 -1.65 4.52
C ASP A 476 -27.76 -2.92 3.66
N ALA A 477 -28.02 -2.76 2.36
CA ALA A 477 -28.05 -3.88 1.42
C ALA A 477 -26.70 -4.60 1.35
N PHE A 478 -25.58 -3.87 1.29
CA PHE A 478 -24.25 -4.49 1.29
C PHE A 478 -23.87 -5.13 2.62
N GLU A 479 -24.28 -4.58 3.76
CA GLU A 479 -24.09 -5.23 5.08
C GLU A 479 -24.86 -6.56 5.19
N LEU A 480 -26.11 -6.56 4.71
CA LEU A 480 -26.93 -7.77 4.65
C LEU A 480 -26.31 -8.81 3.71
N LEU A 481 -25.81 -8.40 2.55
CA LEU A 481 -25.11 -9.29 1.63
C LEU A 481 -23.79 -9.83 2.22
N ALA A 482 -23.07 -9.06 3.03
CA ALA A 482 -21.80 -9.48 3.62
C ALA A 482 -21.98 -10.58 4.68
N THR A 483 -23.12 -10.58 5.37
CA THR A 483 -23.40 -11.47 6.51
C THR A 483 -24.38 -12.61 6.18
N ASN A 484 -25.01 -12.60 5.01
CA ASN A 484 -26.00 -13.59 4.60
C ASN A 484 -25.74 -14.11 3.18
N ASP A 485 -26.04 -15.39 2.95
CA ASP A 485 -26.05 -15.96 1.60
C ASP A 485 -27.37 -15.61 0.90
N VAL A 486 -27.31 -14.65 -0.02
CA VAL A 486 -28.48 -14.13 -0.76
C VAL A 486 -28.45 -14.65 -2.19
N GLN A 487 -29.48 -15.39 -2.58
CA GLN A 487 -29.56 -15.98 -3.91
C GLN A 487 -30.26 -15.06 -4.92
N VAL A 488 -31.21 -14.25 -4.48
CA VAL A 488 -31.96 -13.33 -5.36
C VAL A 488 -32.02 -11.93 -4.75
N ILE A 489 -31.79 -10.91 -5.58
CA ILE A 489 -31.98 -9.50 -5.22
C ILE A 489 -33.06 -8.88 -6.12
N LEU A 490 -33.94 -8.12 -5.51
CA LEU A 490 -34.88 -7.22 -6.18
C LEU A 490 -34.60 -5.79 -5.73
N SER A 491 -34.00 -4.99 -6.60
CA SER A 491 -33.63 -3.59 -6.32
C SER A 491 -34.54 -2.64 -7.08
N ASP A 492 -34.92 -1.51 -6.47
CA ASP A 492 -35.44 -0.38 -7.22
C ASP A 492 -34.36 0.25 -8.11
N GLN A 493 -34.79 0.83 -9.23
CA GLN A 493 -33.91 1.53 -10.16
C GLN A 493 -33.56 2.94 -9.69
N ARG A 494 -34.51 3.67 -9.09
CA ARG A 494 -34.40 5.10 -8.77
C ARG A 494 -34.27 5.30 -7.26
N MET A 495 -33.04 5.15 -6.77
CA MET A 495 -32.71 5.42 -5.38
C MET A 495 -31.90 6.71 -5.25
N SER A 496 -32.00 7.39 -4.09
CA SER A 496 -31.36 8.68 -3.84
C SER A 496 -29.84 8.69 -3.96
N ASP A 497 -29.19 7.60 -3.53
CA ASP A 497 -27.73 7.55 -3.37
C ASP A 497 -27.02 6.98 -4.60
N MET A 498 -27.58 5.92 -5.19
CA MET A 498 -26.99 5.16 -6.29
C MET A 498 -28.13 4.46 -7.06
N SER A 499 -28.05 4.42 -8.39
CA SER A 499 -29.07 3.72 -9.18
C SER A 499 -29.07 2.21 -8.94
N GLY A 500 -30.22 1.56 -9.07
CA GLY A 500 -30.34 0.10 -8.95
C GLY A 500 -29.42 -0.65 -9.91
N THR A 501 -29.33 -0.20 -11.17
CA THR A 501 -28.39 -0.73 -12.15
C THR A 501 -26.93 -0.64 -11.70
N GLU A 502 -26.51 0.47 -11.10
CA GLU A 502 -25.14 0.63 -10.61
C GLU A 502 -24.87 -0.27 -9.39
N PHE A 503 -25.81 -0.33 -8.44
CA PHE A 503 -25.75 -1.24 -7.30
C PHE A 503 -25.63 -2.70 -7.76
N LEU A 504 -26.50 -3.14 -8.68
CA LEU A 504 -26.49 -4.51 -9.20
C LEU A 504 -25.22 -4.79 -10.04
N GLY A 505 -24.67 -3.79 -10.71
CA GLY A 505 -23.35 -3.86 -11.36
C GLY A 505 -22.24 -4.19 -10.35
N ARG A 506 -22.23 -3.52 -9.19
CA ARG A 506 -21.30 -3.85 -8.09
C ARG A 506 -21.59 -5.22 -7.49
N VAL A 507 -22.86 -5.57 -7.28
CA VAL A 507 -23.25 -6.92 -6.81
C VAL A 507 -22.73 -7.99 -7.75
N ARG A 508 -22.79 -7.81 -9.08
CA ARG A 508 -22.24 -8.80 -10.02
C ARG A 508 -20.75 -9.07 -9.80
N VAL A 509 -19.97 -8.04 -9.48
CA VAL A 509 -18.53 -8.17 -9.24
C VAL A 509 -18.27 -8.88 -7.91
N LEU A 510 -19.08 -8.58 -6.89
CA LEU A 510 -18.85 -9.07 -5.53
C LEU A 510 -19.55 -10.38 -5.19
N TYR A 511 -20.69 -10.63 -5.81
CA TYR A 511 -21.64 -11.72 -5.59
C TYR A 511 -22.10 -12.25 -6.96
N PRO A 512 -21.20 -12.86 -7.76
CA PRO A 512 -21.46 -13.20 -9.16
C PRO A 512 -22.62 -14.18 -9.32
N ASP A 513 -22.79 -15.10 -8.37
CA ASP A 513 -23.81 -16.16 -8.41
C ASP A 513 -25.22 -15.65 -8.08
N THR A 514 -25.33 -14.53 -7.36
CA THR A 514 -26.63 -13.95 -6.97
C THR A 514 -27.41 -13.50 -8.20
N VAL A 515 -28.67 -13.91 -8.33
CA VAL A 515 -29.55 -13.48 -9.42
C VAL A 515 -30.10 -12.07 -9.13
N ARG A 516 -29.89 -11.16 -10.06
CA ARG A 516 -30.10 -9.72 -9.90
C ARG A 516 -31.30 -9.24 -10.70
N LEU A 517 -32.35 -8.76 -10.06
CA LEU A 517 -33.54 -8.18 -10.70
C LEU A 517 -33.68 -6.70 -10.34
N VAL A 518 -34.18 -5.92 -11.29
CA VAL A 518 -34.48 -4.51 -11.09
C VAL A 518 -35.95 -4.20 -11.30
N LEU A 519 -36.54 -3.40 -10.40
CA LEU A 519 -37.85 -2.77 -10.55
C LEU A 519 -37.67 -1.35 -11.06
N SER A 520 -38.33 -1.01 -12.16
CA SER A 520 -38.14 0.25 -12.86
C SER A 520 -39.46 0.86 -13.31
N GLY A 521 -39.54 2.19 -13.39
CA GLY A 521 -40.62 2.87 -14.10
C GLY A 521 -40.45 2.77 -15.63
N TYR A 522 -41.51 3.13 -16.37
CA TYR A 522 -41.50 3.14 -17.85
C TYR A 522 -40.45 4.08 -18.46
N THR A 523 -39.99 5.08 -17.72
CA THR A 523 -39.04 6.10 -18.19
C THR A 523 -37.57 5.66 -18.19
N ASP A 524 -37.23 4.52 -17.56
CA ASP A 524 -35.82 4.12 -17.39
C ASP A 524 -35.42 2.93 -18.30
N LEU A 525 -36.23 2.65 -19.33
CA LEU A 525 -36.09 1.49 -20.21
C LEU A 525 -34.72 1.41 -20.92
N ALA A 526 -34.15 2.54 -21.33
CA ALA A 526 -32.88 2.58 -22.06
C ALA A 526 -31.70 2.13 -21.18
N THR A 527 -31.57 2.71 -19.98
CA THR A 527 -30.51 2.39 -19.01
C THR A 527 -30.58 0.93 -18.56
N VAL A 528 -31.79 0.45 -18.32
CA VAL A 528 -32.02 -0.94 -17.88
C VAL A 528 -31.72 -1.94 -19.00
N THR A 529 -32.08 -1.62 -20.25
CA THR A 529 -31.77 -2.48 -21.41
C THR A 529 -30.26 -2.59 -21.62
N GLU A 530 -29.52 -1.51 -21.42
CA GLU A 530 -28.05 -1.52 -21.52
C GLU A 530 -27.42 -2.40 -20.43
N ALA A 531 -27.89 -2.31 -19.19
CA ALA A 531 -27.40 -3.14 -18.08
C ALA A 531 -27.68 -4.64 -18.29
N ILE A 532 -28.81 -5.01 -18.91
CA ILE A 532 -29.10 -6.39 -19.31
C ILE A 532 -28.10 -6.87 -20.35
N ASN A 533 -27.84 -6.06 -21.38
CA ASN A 533 -26.89 -6.41 -22.45
C ASN A 533 -25.46 -6.57 -21.92
N ARG A 534 -25.09 -5.82 -20.88
CA ARG A 534 -23.81 -5.98 -20.19
C ARG A 534 -23.77 -7.20 -19.26
N GLY A 535 -24.91 -7.81 -18.95
CA GLY A 535 -25.04 -8.95 -18.03
C GLY A 535 -25.08 -8.56 -16.55
N GLU A 536 -25.30 -7.28 -16.25
CA GLU A 536 -25.38 -6.74 -14.89
C GLU A 536 -26.68 -7.19 -14.19
N ILE A 537 -27.76 -7.36 -14.96
CA ILE A 537 -29.09 -7.67 -14.47
C ILE A 537 -29.63 -8.90 -15.21
N TYR A 538 -30.23 -9.84 -14.47
CA TYR A 538 -30.86 -11.03 -15.02
C TYR A 538 -32.19 -10.71 -15.72
N ARG A 539 -33.00 -9.86 -15.09
CA ARG A 539 -34.30 -9.46 -15.62
C ARG A 539 -34.74 -8.10 -15.07
N PHE A 540 -35.45 -7.34 -15.89
CA PHE A 540 -36.14 -6.13 -15.46
C PHE A 540 -37.64 -6.33 -15.30
N LEU A 541 -38.22 -5.56 -14.40
CA LEU A 541 -39.63 -5.59 -14.01
C LEU A 541 -40.17 -4.17 -13.94
N THR A 542 -41.45 -3.96 -14.29
CA THR A 542 -42.05 -2.63 -14.39
C THR A 542 -42.89 -2.26 -13.17
N LYS A 543 -42.78 -1.00 -12.71
CA LYS A 543 -43.71 -0.36 -11.77
C LYS A 543 -44.85 0.35 -12.54
N PRO A 544 -46.12 0.27 -12.10
CA PRO A 544 -46.63 -0.58 -11.02
C PRO A 544 -46.63 -2.06 -11.44
N TRP A 545 -46.38 -2.97 -10.50
CA TRP A 545 -46.32 -4.41 -10.77
C TRP A 545 -47.67 -5.09 -10.53
N ASN A 546 -47.82 -6.27 -11.13
CA ASN A 546 -48.84 -7.25 -10.77
C ASN A 546 -48.24 -8.26 -9.77
N ASP A 547 -48.94 -8.53 -8.67
CA ASP A 547 -48.45 -9.40 -7.59
C ASP A 547 -48.15 -10.83 -8.03
N ASP A 548 -48.99 -11.42 -8.89
CA ASP A 548 -48.82 -12.80 -9.35
C ASP A 548 -47.68 -12.90 -10.36
N ASP A 549 -47.57 -11.93 -11.28
CA ASP A 549 -46.46 -11.85 -12.20
C ASP A 549 -45.14 -11.68 -11.43
N LEU A 550 -45.09 -10.79 -10.45
CA LEU A 550 -43.89 -10.54 -9.67
C LEU A 550 -43.44 -11.79 -8.89
N ARG A 551 -44.38 -12.56 -8.33
CA ARG A 551 -44.09 -13.87 -7.70
C ARG A 551 -43.51 -14.88 -8.68
N GLU A 552 -44.07 -14.98 -9.88
CA GLU A 552 -43.59 -15.88 -10.93
C GLU A 552 -42.13 -15.55 -11.29
N HIS A 553 -41.84 -14.25 -11.47
CA HIS A 553 -40.50 -13.77 -11.79
C HIS A 553 -39.47 -14.11 -10.72
N ILE A 554 -39.80 -13.93 -9.44
CA ILE A 554 -38.91 -14.29 -8.33
C ILE A 554 -38.71 -15.81 -8.26
N ARG A 555 -39.77 -16.61 -8.47
CA ARG A 555 -39.63 -18.08 -8.51
C ARG A 555 -38.69 -18.53 -9.61
N GLN A 556 -38.81 -17.95 -10.81
CA GLN A 556 -37.92 -18.22 -11.94
C GLN A 556 -36.48 -17.80 -11.64
N ALA A 557 -36.26 -16.72 -10.90
CA ALA A 557 -34.92 -16.28 -10.48
C ALA A 557 -34.26 -17.31 -9.55
N PHE A 558 -34.98 -17.84 -8.56
CA PHE A 558 -34.46 -18.92 -7.71
C PHE A 558 -34.18 -20.20 -8.51
N THR A 559 -35.07 -20.58 -9.44
CA THR A 559 -34.82 -21.72 -10.33
C THR A 559 -33.57 -21.49 -11.20
N ALA A 560 -33.33 -20.27 -11.66
CA ALA A 560 -32.13 -19.93 -12.43
C ALA A 560 -30.87 -20.03 -11.57
N TYR A 561 -30.90 -19.55 -10.32
CA TYR A 561 -29.83 -19.70 -9.34
C TYR A 561 -29.49 -21.18 -9.11
N GLU A 562 -30.51 -22.01 -8.85
CA GLU A 562 -30.35 -23.46 -8.59
C GLU A 562 -29.78 -24.23 -9.79
N ASN A 563 -29.98 -23.73 -11.01
CA ASN A 563 -29.48 -24.36 -12.24
C ASN A 563 -28.08 -23.91 -12.66
N GLN A 564 -27.44 -22.99 -11.92
CA GLN A 564 -26.07 -22.55 -12.21
C GLN A 564 -25.07 -23.71 -12.03
N PRO A 565 -24.03 -23.80 -12.88
CA PRO A 565 -23.13 -24.97 -12.95
C PRO A 565 -22.36 -25.25 -11.63
N HIS A 566 -22.16 -24.26 -10.78
CA HIS A 566 -21.49 -24.42 -9.47
C HIS A 566 -22.33 -25.20 -8.44
N HIS A 567 -23.66 -25.30 -8.60
CA HIS A 567 -24.55 -26.01 -7.68
C HIS A 567 -24.87 -27.46 -8.09
N ARG A 568 -24.44 -27.91 -9.28
CA ARG A 568 -24.66 -29.29 -9.76
C ARG A 568 -23.74 -30.35 -9.15
N VAL A 569 -22.77 -29.97 -8.32
CA VAL A 569 -21.77 -30.90 -7.75
C VAL A 569 -22.21 -31.49 -6.39
N VAL A 570 -23.36 -31.07 -5.86
CA VAL A 570 -23.93 -31.62 -4.62
C VAL A 570 -25.27 -32.30 -4.93
N GLY A 571 -25.20 -33.43 -5.61
CA GLY A 571 -26.32 -34.35 -5.83
C GLY A 571 -25.96 -35.75 -5.38
#